data_AF-A0A5B2X6Z0-F1
#
_entry.id   AF-A0A5B2X6Z0-F1
#
_cell.length_a   1.000
_cell.length_b   1.000
_cell.length_c   1.000
_cell.angle_alpha   90.00
_cell.angle_beta   90.00
_cell.angle_gamma   90.00
#
_symmetry.space_group_name_H-M   'P 1'
#
loop_
_entity.id
_entity.type
_entity.pdbx_description
1 polymer ?
#
loop_
_entity_poly.entity_id
_entity_poly.type
_entity_poly.pdbx_seq_one_letter_code
_entity_poly.pdbx_strand_id
1 'polypeptide(L)'
;IAAAFLAAQAAPREAVHTSAFNVGMAENNATVAEIAEQVAAVVPGSRLVITGEAGGDPRSYRVDFSRIRALLPDYDPQWTVRAGAAELYEAYLRHGL
;
A
#
# COMPACT_ATOMS: atom_id res chain seq x y z
N ILE A 1 -4.56 -6.28 -1.01
CA ILE A 1 -5.65 -6.33 0.00
C ILE A 1 -6.41 -7.66 -0.06
N ALA A 2 -7.03 -8.04 -1.18
CA ALA A 2 -7.83 -9.27 -1.29
C ALA A 2 -7.13 -10.55 -0.79
N ALA A 3 -5.83 -10.71 -1.06
CA ALA A 3 -5.03 -11.83 -0.58
C ALA A 3 -5.01 -11.98 0.96
N ALA A 4 -5.09 -10.87 1.73
CA ALA A 4 -5.17 -10.93 3.18
C ALA A 4 -6.48 -11.54 3.66
N PHE A 5 -7.59 -11.25 2.97
CA PHE A 5 -8.88 -11.85 3.27
C PHE A 5 -8.90 -13.34 2.94
N LEU A 6 -8.30 -13.74 1.81
CA LEU A 6 -8.17 -15.16 1.45
C LEU A 6 -7.34 -15.92 2.50
N ALA A 7 -6.20 -15.37 2.92
CA ALA A 7 -5.36 -15.96 3.96
C ALA A 7 -6.10 -16.05 5.30
N ALA A 8 -6.80 -14.99 5.72
CA ALA A 8 -7.58 -14.99 6.95
C ALA A 8 -8.76 -15.99 6.92
N GLN A 9 -9.37 -16.18 5.76
CA GLN A 9 -10.46 -17.13 5.56
C GLN A 9 -9.99 -18.59 5.62
N ALA A 10 -8.77 -18.87 5.17
CA ALA A 10 -8.16 -20.20 5.20
C ALA A 10 -7.53 -20.55 6.57
N ALA A 11 -7.17 -19.54 7.36
CA ALA A 11 -6.50 -19.74 8.64
C ALA A 11 -7.42 -20.32 9.73
N PRO A 12 -6.84 -21.04 10.72
CA PRO A 12 -7.59 -21.48 11.91
C PRO A 12 -8.23 -20.30 12.64
N ARG A 13 -9.42 -20.51 13.21
CA ARG A 13 -10.19 -19.45 13.88
C ARG A 13 -9.38 -18.76 14.97
N GLU A 14 -8.65 -19.53 15.77
CA GLU A 14 -7.80 -19.05 16.87
C GLU A 14 -6.68 -18.11 16.41
N ALA A 15 -6.24 -18.20 15.15
CA ALA A 15 -5.23 -17.31 14.60
C ALA A 15 -5.80 -15.93 14.23
N VAL A 16 -7.11 -15.81 13.99
CA VAL A 16 -7.74 -14.59 13.42
C VAL A 16 -8.81 -13.96 14.29
N HIS A 17 -9.53 -14.75 15.08
CA HIS A 17 -10.72 -14.32 15.81
C HIS A 17 -10.37 -13.19 16.80
N THR A 18 -11.13 -12.10 16.75
CA THR A 18 -10.99 -10.94 17.65
C THR A 18 -9.57 -10.36 17.65
N SER A 19 -8.83 -10.54 16.54
CA SER A 19 -7.47 -10.04 16.37
C SER A 19 -7.43 -8.92 15.34
N ALA A 20 -6.75 -7.82 15.69
CA ALA A 20 -6.50 -6.73 14.76
C ALA A 20 -5.20 -6.98 13.99
N PHE A 21 -5.27 -6.80 12.67
CA PHE A 21 -4.15 -6.94 11.74
C PHE A 21 -3.94 -5.66 10.95
N ASN A 22 -2.68 -5.22 10.87
CA ASN A 22 -2.28 -4.28 9.83
C ASN A 22 -2.08 -5.07 8.54
N VAL A 23 -2.69 -4.62 7.44
CA VAL A 23 -2.64 -5.29 6.14
C VAL A 23 -1.75 -4.51 5.19
N GLY A 24 -0.63 -5.11 4.80
CA GLY A 24 0.35 -4.48 3.92
C GLY A 24 1.72 -5.14 4.07
N MET A 25 2.76 -4.43 3.63
CA MET A 25 4.15 -4.87 3.67
C MET A 25 5.05 -3.70 4.07
N ALA A 26 6.15 -3.98 4.76
CA ALA A 26 6.97 -2.93 5.38
C ALA A 26 7.64 -2.03 4.34
N GLU A 27 7.88 -2.57 3.16
CA GLU A 27 8.45 -1.94 1.97
C GLU A 27 7.55 -0.83 1.41
N ASN A 28 6.25 -0.85 1.74
CA ASN A 28 5.30 0.20 1.38
C ASN A 28 5.11 1.25 2.50
N ASN A 29 5.87 1.19 3.60
CA ASN A 29 5.97 2.35 4.48
C ASN A 29 6.77 3.45 3.75
N ALA A 30 6.06 4.46 3.27
CA ALA A 30 6.63 5.57 2.53
C ALA A 30 5.99 6.88 2.99
N THR A 31 6.76 7.96 2.89
CA THR A 31 6.27 9.33 3.02
C THR A 31 5.43 9.71 1.81
N VAL A 32 4.59 10.74 1.95
CA VAL A 32 3.82 11.31 0.83
C VAL A 32 4.75 11.77 -0.30
N ALA A 33 5.92 12.32 0.04
CA ALA A 33 6.92 12.75 -0.94
C ALA A 33 7.47 11.56 -1.75
N GLU A 34 7.89 10.48 -1.08
CA GLU A 34 8.39 9.27 -1.75
C GLU A 34 7.33 8.61 -2.63
N ILE A 35 6.07 8.58 -2.18
CA ILE A 35 4.95 8.10 -3.01
C ILE A 35 4.82 8.96 -4.27
N ALA A 36 4.84 10.28 -4.12
CA ALA A 36 4.68 11.22 -5.24
C ALA A 36 5.85 11.13 -6.24
N GLU A 37 7.08 10.93 -5.76
CA GLU A 37 8.26 10.66 -6.60
C GLU A 37 8.08 9.38 -7.43
N GLN A 38 7.62 8.28 -6.81
CA GLN A 38 7.38 7.03 -7.52
C GLN A 38 6.29 7.17 -8.59
N VAL A 39 5.22 7.91 -8.30
CA VAL A 39 4.15 8.20 -9.28
C VAL A 39 4.68 9.04 -10.44
N ALA A 40 5.42 10.12 -10.17
CA ALA A 40 5.98 10.98 -11.20
C ALA A 40 6.98 10.24 -12.11
N ALA A 41 7.71 9.25 -11.58
CA ALA A 41 8.59 8.39 -12.36
C ALA A 41 7.84 7.39 -13.27
N VAL A 42 6.58 7.10 -12.96
CA VAL A 42 5.72 6.17 -13.72
C VAL A 42 4.91 6.89 -14.79
N VAL A 43 4.40 8.08 -14.50
CA VAL A 43 3.50 8.84 -15.39
C VAL A 43 4.31 9.80 -16.27
N PRO A 44 4.46 9.53 -17.57
CA PRO A 44 5.25 10.38 -18.46
C PRO A 44 4.72 11.81 -18.53
N GLY A 45 5.62 12.79 -18.47
CA GLY A 45 5.28 14.21 -18.56
C GLY A 45 4.79 14.83 -17.24
N SER A 46 4.57 14.04 -16.18
CA SER A 46 4.28 14.57 -14.85
C SER A 46 5.48 15.30 -14.25
N ARG A 47 5.19 16.34 -13.46
CA ARG A 47 6.18 17.09 -12.69
C ARG A 47 5.76 17.10 -11.23
N LEU A 48 6.64 16.67 -10.34
CA LEU A 48 6.42 16.76 -8.91
C LEU A 48 6.73 18.19 -8.42
N VAL A 49 5.79 18.77 -7.68
CA VAL A 49 5.96 20.05 -6.99
C VAL A 49 5.62 19.84 -5.52
N ILE A 50 6.60 19.99 -4.63
CA ILE A 50 6.40 19.95 -3.17
C ILE A 50 6.30 21.40 -2.70
N THR A 51 5.11 21.83 -2.28
CA THR A 51 4.82 23.24 -1.95
C THR A 51 5.43 23.67 -0.61
N GLY A 52 5.79 22.72 0.26
CA GLY A 52 6.20 22.98 1.64
C GLY A 52 5.04 23.30 2.58
N GLU A 53 3.81 23.34 2.07
CA GLU A 53 2.60 23.50 2.87
C GLU A 53 2.17 22.13 3.43
N ALA A 54 1.92 22.06 4.73
CA ALA A 54 1.30 20.90 5.34
C ALA A 54 -0.22 21.08 5.35
N GLY A 55 -0.96 20.05 4.89
CA GLY A 55 -2.41 20.01 5.03
C GLY A 55 -2.84 19.92 6.50
N GLY A 56 -4.15 19.83 6.75
CA GLY A 56 -4.71 19.80 8.10
C GLY A 56 -4.33 18.57 8.96
N ASP A 57 -3.63 17.59 8.39
CA ASP A 57 -3.13 16.42 9.11
C ASP A 57 -1.61 16.26 8.93
N PRO A 58 -0.80 16.65 9.94
CA PRO A 58 0.65 16.56 9.88
C PRO A 58 1.19 15.20 10.33
N ARG A 59 0.33 14.22 10.60
CA ARG A 59 0.76 12.95 11.21
C ARG A 59 1.55 12.10 10.22
N SER A 60 2.64 11.55 10.70
CA SER A 60 3.44 10.51 10.03
C SER A 60 3.41 9.24 10.87
N TYR A 61 3.23 8.10 10.23
CA TYR A 61 3.23 6.80 10.90
C TYR A 61 4.03 5.78 10.09
N ARG A 62 4.59 4.80 10.80
CA ARG A 62 5.18 3.60 10.23
C ARG A 62 4.41 2.40 10.76
N VAL A 63 3.79 1.66 9.86
CA VAL A 63 2.95 0.52 10.21
C VAL A 63 3.81 -0.72 10.43
N ASP A 64 3.59 -1.41 11.54
CA ASP A 64 4.17 -2.73 11.78
C ASP A 64 3.23 -3.84 11.27
N PHE A 65 3.74 -4.65 10.35
CA PHE A 65 3.05 -5.79 9.74
C PHE A 65 3.53 -7.14 10.30
N SER A 66 4.27 -7.14 11.42
CA SER A 66 4.82 -8.36 12.05
C SER A 66 3.74 -9.40 12.36
N ARG A 67 2.61 -8.97 12.93
CA ARG A 67 1.52 -9.87 13.32
C ARG A 67 0.91 -10.62 12.14
N ILE A 68 0.60 -9.94 11.03
CA ILE A 68 -0.02 -10.60 9.88
C ILE A 68 0.94 -11.61 9.24
N ARG A 69 2.24 -11.28 9.17
CA ARG A 69 3.28 -12.21 8.67
C ARG A 69 3.44 -13.44 9.57
N ALA A 70 3.34 -13.25 10.89
CA ALA A 70 3.52 -14.34 11.84
C ALA A 70 2.31 -15.30 11.88
N LEU A 71 1.09 -14.77 11.79
CA LEU A 71 -0.13 -15.56 12.00
C LEU A 71 -0.82 -16.01 10.70
N LEU A 72 -0.55 -15.32 9.57
CA LEU A 72 -1.07 -15.66 8.25
C LEU A 72 0.11 -15.85 7.28
N PRO A 73 0.86 -16.96 7.37
CA PRO A 73 2.06 -17.19 6.54
C PRO A 73 1.76 -17.28 5.04
N ASP A 74 0.52 -17.61 4.66
CA ASP A 74 0.06 -17.65 3.26
C ASP A 74 -0.29 -16.25 2.71
N TYR A 75 -0.28 -15.21 3.56
CA TYR A 75 -0.43 -13.84 3.09
C TYR A 75 0.88 -13.30 2.53
N ASP A 76 0.97 -13.30 1.21
CA ASP A 76 2.12 -12.78 0.46
C ASP A 76 1.75 -11.53 -0.37
N PRO A 77 1.88 -10.31 0.20
CA PRO A 77 1.62 -9.08 -0.53
C PRO A 77 2.73 -8.74 -1.54
N GLN A 78 2.35 -8.64 -2.82
CA GLN A 78 3.30 -8.41 -3.91
C GLN A 78 3.24 -7.00 -4.51
N TRP A 79 2.21 -6.21 -4.20
CA TRP A 79 1.98 -4.92 -4.85
C TRP A 79 2.75 -3.79 -4.15
N THR A 80 3.68 -3.18 -4.89
CA THR A 80 4.42 -2.00 -4.44
C THR A 80 3.67 -0.72 -4.80
N VAL A 81 4.02 0.40 -4.16
CA VAL A 81 3.51 1.74 -4.56
C VAL A 81 3.75 2.01 -6.05
N ARG A 82 4.96 1.72 -6.56
CA ARG A 82 5.28 1.84 -7.99
C ARG A 82 4.42 0.96 -8.90
N ALA A 83 4.19 -0.31 -8.52
CA ALA A 83 3.35 -1.21 -9.30
C ALA A 83 1.90 -0.70 -9.36
N GLY A 84 1.36 -0.24 -8.22
CA GLY A 84 0.03 0.37 -8.16
C GLY A 84 -0.06 1.66 -8.99
N ALA A 85 0.96 2.50 -8.98
CA ALA A 85 1.01 3.69 -9.84
C ALA A 85 0.95 3.33 -11.33
N ALA A 86 1.66 2.27 -11.75
CA ALA A 86 1.67 1.82 -13.14
C ALA A 86 0.30 1.26 -13.55
N GLU A 87 -0.30 0.43 -12.70
CA GLU A 87 -1.64 -0.12 -12.91
C GLU A 87 -2.69 1.00 -13.07
N LEU A 88 -2.65 2.02 -12.21
CA LEU A 88 -3.56 3.16 -12.27
C LEU A 88 -3.34 4.00 -13.53
N TYR A 89 -2.09 4.29 -13.89
CA TYR A 89 -1.77 5.03 -15.12
C TYR A 89 -2.32 4.32 -16.36
N GLU A 90 -2.07 3.01 -16.48
CA GLU A 90 -2.61 2.20 -17.57
C GLU A 90 -4.14 2.19 -17.56
N ALA A 91 -4.77 2.09 -16.39
CA ALA A 91 -6.22 2.12 -16.27
C ALA A 91 -6.81 3.46 -16.73
N TYR A 92 -6.21 4.59 -16.35
CA TYR A 92 -6.66 5.91 -16.76
C TYR A 92 -6.59 6.07 -18.28
N LEU A 93 -5.47 5.68 -18.91
CA LEU A 93 -5.35 5.70 -20.36
C LEU A 93 -6.40 4.82 -21.05
N ARG A 94 -6.65 3.61 -20.55
CA ARG A 94 -7.68 2.71 -21.10
C ARG A 94 -9.08 3.31 -21.05
N HIS A 95 -9.36 4.17 -20.08
CA HIS A 95 -10.65 4.83 -19.89
C HIS A 95 -10.69 6.27 -20.43
N GLY A 96 -9.64 6.74 -21.10
CA GLY A 96 -9.59 8.05 -21.75
C GLY A 96 -9.39 9.22 -20.79
N LEU A 97 -8.76 8.98 -19.64
CA LEU A 97 -8.35 9.99 -18.66
C LEU A 97 -6.86 10.36 -18.81
#